data_AF-A0A8I1R589-F1
#
_entry.id   AF-A0A8I1R589-F1
#
_cell.length_a   1.000
_cell.length_b   1.000
_cell.length_c   1.000
_cell.angle_alpha   90.00
_cell.angle_beta   90.00
_cell.angle_gamma   90.00
#
_symmetry.space_group_name_H-M   'P 1'
#
loop_
_entity.id
_entity.type
_entity.pdbx_description
1 polymer ?
#
loop_
_entity_poly.entity_id
_entity_poly.type
_entity_poly.pdbx_seq_one_letter_code
_entity_poly.pdbx_strand_id
1 'polypeptide(L)'
;EAHPDHDQLIALMIGRRLAFLEALRTWPVFGRGWASRVAQVKQIGQAWATGSIGPQPAFFLGGNAKATIDQAKPLPAKGPADATTGAGVTSGTLGGVIEAARQQLDPLAASSTVIGYVVTALVVTGVLLTAGGYAYRWYAARRAARRADALDLPEGVAA
;
A
#
# COMPACT_ATOMS: atom_id res chain seq x y z
N GLU A 1 4.94 -34.89 -11.02
CA GLU A 1 4.63 -33.54 -11.55
C GLU A 1 5.21 -32.48 -10.62
N ALA A 2 5.74 -31.38 -11.15
CA ALA A 2 6.29 -30.29 -10.33
C ALA A 2 5.22 -29.48 -9.57
N HIS A 3 3.95 -29.60 -9.98
CA HIS A 3 2.80 -28.94 -9.35
C HIS A 3 1.64 -29.95 -9.23
N PRO A 4 1.54 -30.68 -8.11
CA PRO A 4 0.51 -31.72 -7.95
C PRO A 4 -0.90 -31.15 -7.81
N ASP A 5 -1.04 -29.88 -7.40
CA ASP A 5 -2.32 -29.20 -7.26
C ASP A 5 -2.49 -28.15 -8.38
N HIS A 6 -3.05 -28.59 -9.50
CA HIS A 6 -3.34 -27.75 -10.65
C HIS A 6 -4.39 -26.66 -10.32
N ASP A 7 -5.35 -26.95 -9.44
CA ASP A 7 -6.39 -26.00 -9.07
C ASP A 7 -5.82 -24.83 -8.25
N GLN A 8 -4.91 -25.12 -7.32
CA GLN A 8 -4.20 -24.11 -6.56
C GLN A 8 -3.32 -23.25 -7.48
N LEU A 9 -2.59 -23.86 -8.41
CA LEU A 9 -1.76 -23.12 -9.37
C LEU A 9 -2.61 -22.16 -10.21
N ILE A 10 -3.73 -22.64 -10.76
CA ILE A 10 -4.66 -21.81 -11.54
C ILE A 10 -5.21 -20.67 -10.68
N ALA A 11 -5.60 -20.94 -9.44
CA ALA A 11 -6.10 -19.92 -8.52
C ALA A 11 -5.06 -18.82 -8.25
N LEU A 12 -3.78 -19.19 -8.06
CA LEU A 12 -2.68 -18.25 -7.84
C LEU A 12 -2.41 -17.38 -9.08
N MET A 13 -2.32 -18.00 -10.27
CA MET A 13 -2.09 -17.27 -11.52
C MET A 13 -3.22 -16.28 -11.82
N ILE A 14 -4.47 -16.71 -11.66
CA ILE A 14 -5.63 -15.86 -11.88
C ILE A 14 -5.75 -14.76 -10.80
N GLY A 15 -5.36 -15.08 -9.56
CA GLY A 15 -5.25 -14.10 -8.48
C GLY A 15 -4.25 -12.99 -8.79
N ARG A 16 -3.07 -13.32 -9.32
CA ARG A 16 -2.05 -12.32 -9.73
C ARG A 16 -2.59 -11.40 -10.83
N ARG A 17 -3.32 -11.96 -11.80
CA ARG A 17 -3.99 -11.17 -12.86
C ARG A 17 -5.02 -10.20 -12.29
N LEU A 18 -5.83 -10.63 -11.31
CA LEU A 18 -6.81 -9.76 -10.67
C LEU A 18 -6.12 -8.62 -9.90
N ALA A 19 -5.06 -8.93 -9.14
CA ALA A 19 -4.28 -7.94 -8.40
C ALA A 19 -3.68 -6.87 -9.32
N PHE A 20 -3.17 -7.26 -10.49
CA PHE A 20 -2.69 -6.32 -11.51
C PHE A 20 -3.80 -5.36 -11.96
N LEU A 21 -5.00 -5.87 -12.25
CA LEU A 21 -6.13 -5.06 -12.71
C LEU A 21 -6.63 -4.11 -11.61
N GLU A 22 -6.63 -4.54 -10.34
CA GLU A 22 -6.98 -3.70 -9.18
C GLU A 22 -6.00 -2.53 -8.96
N ALA A 23 -4.76 -2.67 -9.42
CA ALA A 23 -3.75 -1.62 -9.35
C ALA A 23 -3.93 -0.52 -10.42
N LEU A 24 -4.83 -0.72 -11.39
CA LEU A 24 -5.06 0.25 -12.47
C LEU A 24 -5.94 1.43 -12.03
N ARG A 25 -5.69 2.61 -12.62
CA ARG A 25 -6.47 3.84 -12.34
C ARG A 25 -7.94 3.72 -12.79
N THR A 26 -8.20 2.89 -13.79
CA THR A 26 -9.52 2.66 -14.41
C THR A 26 -10.36 1.61 -13.69
N TRP A 27 -9.79 0.92 -12.68
CA TRP A 27 -10.49 -0.09 -11.87
C TRP A 27 -11.85 0.38 -11.30
N PRO A 28 -12.02 1.61 -10.78
CA PRO A 28 -13.32 2.05 -10.25
C PRO A 28 -14.45 2.06 -11.29
N VAL A 29 -14.10 2.21 -12.58
CA VAL A 29 -15.08 2.26 -13.67
C VAL A 29 -15.36 0.87 -14.23
N PHE A 30 -14.32 0.09 -14.53
CA PHE A 30 -14.46 -1.19 -15.24
C PHE A 30 -14.24 -2.43 -14.38
N GLY A 31 -13.80 -2.27 -13.13
CA GLY A 31 -13.32 -3.35 -12.27
C GLY A 31 -14.34 -4.45 -12.02
N ARG A 32 -15.63 -4.11 -11.90
CA ARG A 32 -16.70 -5.11 -11.77
C ARG A 32 -16.77 -6.05 -12.98
N GLY A 33 -16.71 -5.49 -14.19
CA GLY A 33 -16.75 -6.28 -15.42
C GLY A 33 -15.48 -7.08 -15.63
N TRP A 34 -14.32 -6.53 -15.25
CA TRP A 34 -13.05 -7.26 -15.31
C TRP A 34 -13.00 -8.40 -14.29
N ALA A 35 -13.38 -8.16 -13.03
CA ALA A 35 -13.44 -9.17 -11.98
C ALA A 35 -14.34 -10.35 -12.39
N SER A 36 -15.53 -10.07 -12.94
CA SER A 36 -16.43 -11.12 -13.42
C SER A 36 -15.81 -11.97 -14.53
N ARG A 37 -15.12 -11.37 -15.50
CA ARG A 37 -14.45 -12.10 -16.60
C ARG A 37 -13.28 -12.93 -16.07
N VAL A 38 -12.51 -12.39 -15.15
CA VAL A 38 -11.38 -13.11 -14.51
C VAL A 38 -11.91 -14.30 -13.69
N ALA A 39 -13.02 -14.14 -12.98
CA ALA A 39 -13.68 -15.23 -12.27
C ALA A 39 -14.20 -16.32 -13.23
N GLN A 40 -14.78 -15.95 -14.37
CA GLN A 40 -15.19 -16.91 -15.40
C GLN A 40 -13.98 -17.69 -15.94
N VAL A 41 -12.86 -17.04 -16.22
CA VAL A 41 -11.63 -17.72 -16.67
C VAL A 41 -11.12 -18.69 -15.60
N LYS A 42 -11.17 -18.32 -14.31
CA LYS A 42 -10.83 -19.24 -13.21
C LYS A 42 -11.69 -20.51 -13.26
N GLN A 43 -13.00 -20.35 -13.35
CA GLN A 43 -13.94 -21.48 -13.40
C GLN A 43 -13.70 -22.38 -14.61
N ILE A 44 -13.47 -21.79 -15.78
CA ILE A 44 -13.16 -22.55 -17.01
C ILE A 44 -11.84 -23.31 -16.84
N GLY A 45 -10.79 -22.65 -16.35
CA GLY A 45 -9.48 -23.27 -16.15
C GLY A 45 -9.53 -24.45 -15.17
N GLN A 46 -10.20 -24.28 -14.03
CA GLN A 46 -10.36 -25.35 -13.03
C GLN A 46 -11.24 -26.50 -13.56
N ALA A 47 -12.30 -26.20 -14.32
CA ALA A 47 -13.11 -27.24 -14.96
C ALA A 47 -12.28 -28.06 -15.95
N TRP A 48 -11.46 -27.42 -16.79
CA TRP A 48 -10.60 -28.14 -17.73
C TRP A 48 -9.50 -28.94 -17.03
N ALA A 49 -8.92 -28.41 -15.95
CA ALA A 49 -7.91 -29.11 -15.16
C ALA A 49 -8.45 -30.38 -14.49
N THR A 50 -9.75 -30.39 -14.13
CA THR A 50 -10.44 -31.54 -13.53
C THR A 50 -11.09 -32.46 -14.57
N GLY A 51 -10.90 -32.20 -15.88
CA GLY A 51 -11.49 -32.99 -16.97
C GLY A 51 -12.98 -32.74 -17.20
N SER A 52 -13.55 -31.71 -16.59
CA SER A 52 -14.94 -31.29 -16.76
C SER A 52 -15.11 -30.29 -17.92
N ILE A 53 -16.29 -30.27 -18.52
CA ILE A 53 -16.67 -29.26 -19.52
C ILE A 53 -17.04 -27.98 -18.77
N GLY A 54 -16.14 -26.99 -18.79
CA GLY A 54 -16.37 -25.67 -18.20
C GLY A 54 -17.42 -24.84 -18.95
N PRO A 55 -17.91 -23.73 -18.35
CA PRO A 55 -18.85 -22.83 -19.00
C PRO A 55 -18.26 -22.24 -20.29
N GLN A 56 -19.11 -21.96 -21.29
CA GLN A 56 -18.61 -21.40 -22.55
C GLN A 56 -18.03 -19.98 -22.36
N PRO A 57 -16.86 -19.68 -22.93
CA PRO A 57 -16.28 -18.35 -22.84
C PRO A 57 -17.13 -17.34 -23.63
N ALA A 58 -17.50 -16.24 -22.98
CA ALA A 58 -18.23 -15.16 -23.64
C ALA A 58 -17.25 -14.18 -24.32
N PHE A 59 -17.40 -13.98 -25.63
CA PHE A 59 -16.65 -12.97 -26.37
C PHE A 59 -17.39 -11.63 -26.34
N PHE A 60 -16.64 -10.55 -26.09
CA PHE A 60 -17.15 -9.18 -26.14
C PHE A 60 -16.32 -8.38 -27.13
N LEU A 61 -16.97 -7.67 -28.05
CA LEU A 61 -16.31 -6.78 -29.00
C LEU A 61 -15.52 -5.69 -28.24
N GLY A 62 -14.22 -5.55 -28.53
CA GLY A 62 -13.31 -4.66 -27.81
C GLY A 62 -12.79 -5.19 -26.46
N GLY A 63 -13.20 -6.39 -26.04
CA GLY A 63 -12.74 -7.04 -24.80
C GLY A 63 -11.28 -7.52 -24.84
N ASN A 64 -10.63 -7.42 -26.00
CA ASN A 64 -9.23 -7.78 -26.24
C ASN A 64 -8.25 -6.63 -26.00
N ALA A 65 -8.73 -5.42 -25.68
CA ALA A 65 -7.87 -4.30 -25.35
C ALA A 65 -7.01 -4.64 -24.13
N LYS A 66 -5.68 -4.58 -24.30
CA LYS A 66 -4.73 -4.88 -23.22
C LYS A 66 -4.57 -3.67 -22.32
N ALA A 67 -4.57 -3.88 -21.01
CA ALA A 67 -4.12 -2.88 -20.07
C ALA A 67 -2.59 -2.76 -20.16
N THR A 68 -2.09 -1.53 -20.26
CA THR A 68 -0.66 -1.23 -20.25
C THR A 68 -0.23 -0.70 -18.88
N ILE A 69 1.07 -0.77 -18.58
CA ILE A 69 1.63 -0.28 -17.32
C ILE A 69 1.37 1.21 -17.10
N ASP A 70 1.23 2.00 -18.17
CA ASP A 70 0.94 3.45 -18.09
C ASP A 70 -0.43 3.76 -17.49
N GLN A 71 -1.33 2.77 -17.45
CA GLN A 71 -2.65 2.89 -16.84
C GLN A 71 -2.64 2.57 -15.33
N ALA A 72 -1.48 2.13 -14.80
CA ALA A 72 -1.31 1.84 -13.39
C ALA A 72 -1.50 3.09 -12.52
N LYS A 73 -2.05 2.91 -11.33
CA LYS A 73 -2.11 3.98 -10.33
C LYS A 73 -0.68 4.27 -9.85
N PRO A 74 -0.26 5.55 -9.74
CA PRO A 74 1.06 5.87 -9.23
C PRO A 74 1.27 5.26 -7.85
N LEU A 75 2.49 4.79 -7.61
CA LEU A 75 2.91 4.36 -6.28
C LEU A 75 2.79 5.56 -5.31
N PRO A 76 2.46 5.34 -4.02
CA PRO A 76 2.52 6.41 -3.04
C PRO A 76 3.93 7.01 -3.06
N ALA A 77 4.03 8.33 -3.28
CA ALA A 77 5.33 9.00 -3.31
C ALA A 77 6.06 8.79 -1.98
N LYS A 78 7.35 8.46 -2.05
CA LYS A 78 8.25 8.52 -0.89
C LYS A 78 8.65 9.99 -0.76
N GLY A 79 8.20 10.65 0.29
CA GLY A 79 8.46 12.08 0.47
C GLY A 79 9.92 12.33 0.92
N PRO A 80 10.43 13.57 0.82
CA PRO A 80 11.75 13.92 1.37
C PRO A 80 11.86 13.64 2.89
N ALA A 81 10.73 13.59 3.59
CA ALA A 81 10.64 13.14 4.99
C ALA A 81 11.02 11.67 5.21
N ASP A 82 10.93 10.81 4.19
CA ASP A 82 11.32 9.40 4.27
C ASP A 82 12.84 9.21 4.25
N ALA A 83 13.58 10.11 3.59
CA ALA A 83 15.04 10.12 3.59
C ALA A 83 15.62 10.74 4.87
N THR A 84 15.00 11.80 5.39
CA THR A 84 15.47 12.50 6.59
C THR A 84 15.14 11.78 7.89
N THR A 85 14.07 10.98 7.94
CA THR A 85 13.77 10.18 9.15
C THR A 85 14.60 8.89 9.21
N GLY A 86 15.03 8.35 8.05
CA GLY A 86 15.89 7.17 7.97
C GLY A 86 17.38 7.45 8.27
N ALA A 87 17.86 8.66 7.95
CA ALA A 87 19.26 9.06 8.15
C ALA A 87 19.47 10.13 9.24
N GLY A 88 18.42 10.79 9.74
CA GLY A 88 18.52 11.93 10.67
C GLY A 88 17.84 11.74 12.02
N VAL A 89 17.16 10.59 12.28
CA VAL A 89 16.53 10.26 13.58
C VAL A 89 17.17 9.02 14.20
N THR A 90 18.43 8.71 13.84
CA THR A 90 19.22 7.67 14.49
C THR A 90 20.15 8.20 15.59
N SER A 91 20.34 9.52 15.73
CA SER A 91 21.21 10.13 16.75
C SER A 91 20.47 10.94 17.83
N GLY A 92 19.15 11.10 17.74
CA GLY A 92 18.33 11.76 18.76
C GLY A 92 17.00 11.06 18.86
N THR A 93 16.82 10.22 19.88
CA THR A 93 15.49 9.75 20.25
C THR A 93 14.59 10.98 20.43
N LEU A 94 13.30 10.89 20.09
CA LEU A 94 12.34 11.96 20.38
C LEU A 94 12.46 12.47 21.83
N GLY A 95 12.87 11.61 22.77
CA GLY A 95 13.21 11.97 24.14
C GLY A 95 14.30 13.04 24.26
N GLY A 96 15.38 13.01 23.46
CA GLY A 96 16.45 14.01 23.52
C GLY A 96 16.04 15.39 23.01
N VAL A 97 15.22 15.46 21.96
CA VAL A 97 14.68 16.74 21.44
C VAL A 97 13.63 17.30 22.39
N ILE A 98 12.76 16.43 22.94
CA ILE A 98 11.75 16.83 23.93
C ILE A 98 12.43 17.31 25.23
N GLU A 99 13.48 16.64 25.70
CA GLU A 99 14.21 17.01 26.91
C GLU A 99 14.99 18.32 26.74
N ALA A 100 15.64 18.52 25.59
CA ALA A 100 16.30 19.80 25.26
C ALA A 100 15.30 20.96 25.16
N ALA A 101 14.13 20.73 24.55
CA ALA A 101 13.05 21.72 24.51
C ALA A 101 12.49 22.00 25.92
N ARG A 102 12.37 20.97 26.77
CA ARG A 102 11.92 21.10 28.16
C ARG A 102 12.89 21.92 29.00
N GLN A 103 14.19 21.65 28.90
CA GLN A 103 15.23 22.41 29.62
C GLN A 103 15.26 23.90 29.25
N GLN A 104 14.93 24.26 28.01
CA GLN A 104 14.80 25.67 27.60
C GLN A 104 13.49 26.31 28.08
N LEU A 105 12.43 25.52 28.23
CA LEU A 105 11.11 26.00 28.63
C LEU A 105 10.90 26.01 30.15
N ASP A 106 11.65 25.23 30.92
CA ASP A 106 11.57 25.18 32.39
C ASP A 106 11.67 26.56 33.07
N PRO A 107 12.63 27.45 32.73
CA PRO A 107 12.69 28.79 33.34
C PRO A 107 11.49 29.68 32.97
N LEU A 108 10.80 29.42 31.85
CA LEU A 108 9.60 30.14 31.43
C LEU A 108 8.32 29.54 32.02
N ALA A 109 8.24 28.21 32.13
CA ALA A 109 7.10 27.46 32.67
C ALA A 109 6.96 27.64 34.19
N ALA A 110 8.07 27.83 34.91
CA ALA A 110 8.06 28.12 36.35
C ALA A 110 7.33 29.42 36.72
N SER A 111 7.10 30.33 35.76
CA SER A 111 6.49 31.64 36.00
C SER A 111 4.96 31.66 35.91
N SER A 112 4.31 30.64 35.30
CA SER A 112 2.86 30.67 35.06
C SER A 112 2.26 29.29 34.76
N THR A 113 1.23 28.91 35.53
CA THR A 113 0.45 27.67 35.36
C THR A 113 -0.18 27.57 33.96
N VAL A 114 -0.54 28.70 33.34
CA VAL A 114 -1.12 28.76 31.99
C VAL A 114 -0.10 28.31 30.95
N ILE A 115 1.16 28.71 31.10
CA ILE A 115 2.25 28.32 30.20
C ILE A 115 2.48 26.81 30.29
N GLY A 116 2.42 26.23 31.49
CA GLY A 116 2.52 24.78 31.70
C GLY A 116 1.47 23.98 30.92
N TYR A 117 0.20 24.42 30.92
CA TYR A 117 -0.86 23.77 30.13
C TYR A 117 -0.62 23.89 28.62
N VAL A 118 -0.17 25.05 28.13
CA VAL A 118 0.13 25.26 26.70
C VAL A 118 1.28 24.36 26.24
N VAL A 119 2.36 24.28 27.01
CA VAL A 119 3.50 23.41 26.70
C VAL A 119 3.09 21.94 26.70
N THR A 120 2.30 21.52 27.69
CA THR A 120 1.79 20.14 27.76
C THR A 120 0.91 19.80 26.55
N ALA A 121 0.01 20.71 26.15
CA ALA A 121 -0.83 20.53 24.98
C ALA A 121 -0.01 20.41 23.68
N LEU A 122 1.05 21.22 23.53
CA LEU A 122 1.97 21.15 22.40
C LEU A 122 2.75 19.83 22.35
N VAL A 123 3.27 19.36 23.48
CA VAL A 123 4.00 18.08 23.56
C VAL A 123 3.07 16.92 23.21
N VAL A 124 1.86 16.88 23.80
CA VAL A 124 0.87 15.83 23.49
C VAL A 124 0.49 15.86 22.00
N THR A 125 0.28 17.05 21.43
CA THR A 125 -0.02 17.20 19.99
C THR A 125 1.15 16.70 19.14
N GLY A 126 2.40 17.05 19.49
CA GLY A 126 3.60 16.60 18.79
C GLY A 126 3.78 15.09 18.81
N VAL A 127 3.52 14.45 19.96
CA VAL A 127 3.53 12.99 20.10
C VAL A 127 2.45 12.34 19.23
N LEU A 128 1.23 12.88 19.24
CA LEU A 128 0.13 12.36 18.42
C LEU A 128 0.41 12.50 16.91
N LEU A 129 0.95 13.64 16.47
CA LEU A 129 1.34 13.85 15.07
C LEU A 129 2.46 12.89 14.64
N THR A 130 3.43 12.64 15.52
CA THR A 130 4.54 11.71 15.25
C THR A 130 4.06 10.27 15.17
N ALA A 131 3.24 9.83 16.13
CA ALA A 131 2.64 8.50 16.12
C ALA A 131 1.74 8.29 14.89
N GLY A 132 0.91 9.28 14.56
CA GLY A 132 0.06 9.28 13.36
C GLY A 132 0.88 9.22 12.07
N GLY A 133 1.96 10.00 11.97
CA GLY A 133 2.88 9.99 10.84
C GLY A 133 3.55 8.62 10.66
N TYR A 134 4.00 8.00 11.75
CA TYR A 134 4.62 6.67 11.70
C TYR A 134 3.63 5.58 11.27
N ALA A 135 2.41 5.61 11.81
CA ALA A 135 1.34 4.69 11.42
C ALA A 135 0.95 4.85 9.95
N TYR A 136 0.79 6.10 9.49
CA TYR A 136 0.50 6.39 8.09
C TYR A 136 1.62 5.91 7.16
N ARG A 137 2.89 6.12 7.53
CA ARG A 137 4.06 5.67 6.76
C ARG A 137 4.09 4.15 6.62
N TRP A 138 3.88 3.43 7.72
CA TRP A 138 3.82 1.96 7.68
C TRP A 138 2.68 1.46 6.78
N TYR A 139 1.51 2.09 6.87
CA TYR A 139 0.38 1.78 6.00
C TYR A 139 0.69 2.08 4.53
N ALA A 140 1.28 3.24 4.23
CA ALA A 140 1.66 3.65 2.88
C ALA A 140 2.72 2.72 2.28
N ALA A 141 3.75 2.36 3.04
CA ALA A 141 4.81 1.44 2.61
C ALA A 141 4.24 0.05 2.28
N ARG A 142 3.37 -0.50 3.14
CA ARG A 142 2.69 -1.78 2.87
C ARG A 142 1.83 -1.71 1.61
N ARG A 143 1.13 -0.60 1.39
CA ARG A 143 0.29 -0.42 0.21
C ARG A 143 1.11 -0.21 -1.06
N ALA A 144 2.28 0.42 -0.96
CA ALA A 144 3.24 0.55 -2.07
C ALA A 144 3.80 -0.82 -2.46
N ALA A 145 4.26 -1.61 -1.49
CA ALA A 145 4.80 -2.95 -1.73
C ALA A 145 3.78 -3.88 -2.42
N ARG A 146 2.53 -3.91 -1.96
CA ARG A 146 1.46 -4.71 -2.61
C ARG A 146 1.19 -4.28 -4.05
N ARG A 147 1.24 -2.98 -4.35
CA ARG A 147 1.06 -2.50 -5.74
C ARG A 147 2.28 -2.83 -6.61
N ALA A 148 3.48 -2.74 -6.06
CA ALA A 148 4.70 -3.09 -6.78
C ALA A 148 4.73 -4.57 -7.15
N ASP A 149 4.38 -5.46 -6.21
CA ASP A 149 4.24 -6.91 -6.48
C ASP A 149 3.12 -7.20 -7.48
N ALA A 150 1.96 -6.54 -7.35
CA ALA A 150 0.86 -6.71 -8.31
C ALA A 150 1.20 -6.23 -9.73
N LEU A 151 2.14 -5.29 -9.87
CA LEU A 151 2.59 -4.74 -11.15
C LEU A 151 3.89 -5.37 -11.67
N ASP A 152 4.45 -6.36 -10.96
CA ASP A 152 5.74 -6.99 -11.25
C ASP A 152 6.87 -5.95 -11.45
N LEU A 153 6.84 -4.86 -10.67
CA LEU A 153 7.87 -3.81 -10.75
C LEU A 153 9.19 -4.31 -10.13
N PRO A 154 10.36 -3.98 -10.72
CA PRO A 154 11.63 -4.37 -10.14
C PRO A 154 11.82 -3.79 -8.74
N GLU A 155 12.51 -4.55 -7.88
CA GLU A 155 12.82 -4.11 -6.52
C GLU A 155 13.55 -2.77 -6.55
N GLY A 156 13.01 -1.76 -5.85
CA GLY A 156 13.59 -0.43 -5.78
C GLY A 156 12.95 0.63 -6.68
N VAL A 157 11.99 0.30 -7.54
CA VAL A 157 11.20 1.32 -8.28
C VAL A 157 10.34 2.10 -7.29
N ALA A 158 10.79 3.31 -6.94
CA ALA A 158 9.96 4.32 -6.32
C ALA A 158 9.14 5.04 -7.40
N ALA A 159 7.98 5.57 -7.01
CA ALA A 159 7.17 6.45 -7.86
C ALA A 159 8.00 7.61 -8.40
#